data_AF-A0A939I013-F1
#
_entry.id   AF-A0A939I013-F1
#
_cell.length_a   1.000
_cell.length_b   1.000
_cell.length_c   1.000
_cell.angle_alpha   90.00
_cell.angle_beta   90.00
_cell.angle_gamma   90.00
#
_symmetry.space_group_name_H-M   'P 1'
#
loop_
_entity.id
_entity.type
_entity.pdbx_description
1 polymer ?
#
loop_
_entity_poly.entity_id
_entity_poly.type
_entity_poly.pdbx_seq_one_letter_code
_entity_poly.pdbx_strand_id
1 'polypeptide(L)'
;MLATNQLDNLALNPEKMISTYKNEQQKVERCFKFVKDPMFFADRVFIKSPKRIEALGLIMALSLLVYKVAERQIRQTIKRTGSGVKNQLGRLTDKPTIRWIFQCFQSIHIYIDRGIKQISNINDERLHFLKFFPPACQRYYLLAEN
;
A
#
# COMPACT_ATOMS: atom_id res chain seq x y z
N MET A 1 28.13 13.85 -10.73
CA MET A 1 28.01 15.24 -10.23
C MET A 1 26.54 15.49 -9.90
N LEU A 2 26.22 16.14 -8.78
CA LEU A 2 24.87 16.51 -8.37
C LEU A 2 24.77 18.04 -8.37
N ALA A 3 23.66 18.58 -8.87
CA ALA A 3 23.37 20.01 -8.89
C ALA A 3 22.06 20.28 -8.16
N THR A 4 21.98 21.35 -7.38
CA THR A 4 20.79 21.77 -6.64
C THR A 4 20.56 23.26 -6.81
N ASN A 5 19.30 23.68 -6.85
CA ASN A 5 18.92 25.10 -6.82
C ASN A 5 18.88 25.66 -5.39
N GLN A 6 19.20 24.85 -4.38
CA GLN A 6 19.34 25.36 -3.01
C GLN A 6 20.70 26.00 -2.78
N LEU A 7 20.68 27.30 -2.51
CA LEU A 7 21.85 28.14 -2.26
C LEU A 7 22.23 28.15 -0.77
N ASP A 8 21.29 27.82 0.12
CA ASP A 8 21.53 27.80 1.56
C ASP A 8 22.16 26.47 2.01
N ASN A 9 23.42 26.54 2.43
CA ASN A 9 24.24 25.40 2.84
C ASN A 9 23.81 24.83 4.21
N LEU A 10 23.10 25.62 5.03
CA LEU A 10 22.53 25.15 6.31
C LEU A 10 21.23 24.36 6.08
N ALA A 11 20.43 24.76 5.09
CA ALA A 11 19.21 24.04 4.71
C ALA A 11 19.52 22.68 4.07
N LEU A 12 20.57 22.61 3.24
CA LEU A 12 20.95 21.42 2.48
C LEU A 12 22.47 21.16 2.46
N ASN A 13 23.03 20.71 3.58
CA ASN A 13 24.42 20.26 3.66
C ASN A 13 24.71 19.13 2.64
N PRO A 14 25.89 19.12 1.97
CA PRO A 14 26.36 18.05 1.10
C PRO A 14 26.02 16.61 1.51
N GLU A 15 26.17 16.24 2.79
CA GLU A 15 25.82 14.88 3.26
C GLU A 15 24.32 14.61 3.15
N LYS A 16 23.51 15.59 3.55
CA LYS A 16 22.05 15.54 3.44
C LYS A 16 21.63 15.49 1.97
N MET A 17 22.30 16.23 1.09
CA MET A 17 22.07 16.19 -0.37
C MET A 17 22.30 14.78 -0.94
N ILE A 18 23.45 14.17 -0.64
CA ILE A 18 23.78 12.81 -1.12
C ILE A 18 22.79 11.79 -0.55
N SER A 19 22.47 11.88 0.74
CA SER A 19 21.52 10.96 1.39
C SER A 19 20.12 11.07 0.79
N THR A 20 19.66 12.29 0.50
CA THR A 20 18.34 12.55 -0.09
C THR A 20 18.30 11.99 -1.50
N TYR A 21 19.29 12.32 -2.34
CA TYR A 21 19.39 11.80 -3.69
C TYR A 21 19.39 10.26 -3.73
N LYS A 22 20.26 9.61 -2.94
CA LYS A 22 20.34 8.14 -2.90
C LYS A 22 19.04 7.50 -2.40
N ASN A 23 18.44 8.03 -1.34
CA ASN A 23 17.25 7.44 -0.74
C ASN A 23 15.97 7.70 -1.55
N GLU A 24 15.88 8.82 -2.26
CA GLU A 24 14.69 9.17 -3.05
C GLU A 24 14.72 8.51 -4.43
N GLN A 25 15.88 8.42 -5.09
CA GLN A 25 16.02 7.74 -6.38
C GLN A 25 15.60 6.26 -6.29
N GLN A 26 16.01 5.56 -5.24
CA GLN A 26 15.64 4.16 -5.02
C GLN A 26 14.12 3.96 -4.82
N LYS A 27 13.39 4.97 -4.34
CA LYS A 27 11.92 4.89 -4.21
C LYS A 27 11.27 4.87 -5.59
N VAL A 28 11.76 5.66 -6.53
CA VAL A 28 11.27 5.72 -7.92
C VAL A 28 11.46 4.38 -8.62
N GLU A 29 12.65 3.77 -8.50
CA GLU A 29 12.93 2.46 -9.10
C GLU A 29 12.03 1.35 -8.54
N ARG A 30 11.80 1.35 -7.21
CA ARG A 30 10.87 0.41 -6.57
C ARG A 30 9.43 0.61 -7.03
N CYS A 31 9.03 1.85 -7.33
CA CYS A 31 7.72 2.15 -7.90
C CYS A 31 7.57 1.57 -9.32
N PHE A 32 8.58 1.68 -10.19
CA PHE A 32 8.54 1.05 -11.52
C PHE A 32 8.50 -0.48 -11.45
N LYS A 33 9.23 -1.09 -10.50
CA LYS A 33 9.14 -2.53 -10.27
C LYS A 33 7.73 -2.97 -9.87
N PHE A 34 7.01 -2.13 -9.11
CA PHE A 34 5.63 -2.41 -8.73
C PHE A 34 4.65 -2.30 -9.90
N VAL A 35 4.82 -1.33 -10.80
CA VAL A 35 3.98 -1.23 -12.02
C VAL A 35 4.14 -2.47 -12.92
N LYS A 36 5.33 -3.07 -12.91
CA LYS A 36 5.63 -4.32 -13.62
C LYS A 36 5.26 -5.58 -12.81
N ASP A 37 4.61 -5.46 -11.65
CA ASP A 37 4.26 -6.63 -10.85
C ASP A 37 3.14 -7.43 -11.55
N PRO A 38 3.29 -8.76 -11.71
CA PRO A 38 2.32 -9.61 -12.40
C PRO A 38 0.89 -9.50 -11.86
N MET A 39 0.73 -9.07 -10.60
CA MET A 39 -0.56 -8.89 -9.95
C MET A 39 -1.35 -7.67 -10.45
N PHE A 40 -0.70 -6.74 -11.18
CA PHE A 40 -1.38 -5.67 -11.94
C PHE A 40 -1.91 -6.15 -13.29
N PHE A 41 -1.66 -7.41 -13.65
CA PHE A 41 -2.11 -8.03 -14.88
C PHE A 41 -1.70 -7.26 -16.15
N ALA A 42 -0.73 -6.34 -16.08
CA ALA A 42 -0.26 -5.57 -17.22
C ALA A 42 0.20 -6.49 -18.36
N ASP A 43 0.84 -7.61 -18.02
CA ASP A 43 1.29 -8.64 -18.96
C ASP A 43 0.13 -9.46 -19.57
N ARG A 44 -1.07 -9.43 -18.97
CA ARG A 44 -2.26 -10.18 -19.44
C ARG A 44 -3.28 -9.32 -20.17
N VAL A 45 -3.17 -7.99 -20.10
CA VAL A 45 -4.04 -7.08 -20.85
C VAL A 45 -3.45 -6.89 -22.24
N PHE A 46 -3.91 -7.66 -23.22
CA PHE A 46 -3.56 -7.44 -24.63
C PHE A 46 -4.17 -6.12 -25.12
N ILE A 47 -3.34 -5.09 -25.22
CA ILE A 47 -3.74 -3.78 -25.73
C ILE A 47 -3.24 -3.62 -27.17
N LYS A 48 -4.18 -3.47 -28.12
CA LYS A 48 -3.88 -3.35 -29.55
C LYS A 48 -3.63 -1.91 -30.04
N SER A 49 -3.96 -0.88 -29.25
CA SER A 49 -3.85 0.52 -29.69
C SER A 49 -3.05 1.40 -28.72
N PRO A 50 -2.24 2.35 -29.21
CA PRO A 50 -1.37 3.19 -28.38
C PRO A 50 -2.17 4.03 -27.36
N LYS A 51 -3.33 4.57 -27.76
CA LYS A 51 -4.24 5.31 -26.85
C LYS A 51 -4.64 4.52 -25.61
N ARG A 52 -4.88 3.21 -25.76
CA ARG A 52 -5.26 2.34 -24.64
C ARG A 52 -4.07 2.04 -23.73
N ILE A 53 -2.84 2.01 -24.26
CA ILE A 53 -1.62 1.83 -23.47
C ILE A 53 -1.40 3.05 -22.57
N GLU A 54 -1.57 4.26 -23.12
CA GLU A 54 -1.48 5.51 -22.36
C GLU A 54 -2.52 5.55 -21.23
N ALA A 55 -3.78 5.23 -21.54
CA ALA A 55 -4.85 5.17 -20.55
C ALA A 55 -4.55 4.14 -19.44
N LEU A 56 -4.05 2.94 -19.80
CA LEU A 56 -3.66 1.94 -18.82
C LEU A 56 -2.49 2.44 -17.95
N GLY A 57 -1.48 3.07 -18.56
CA GLY A 57 -0.36 3.67 -17.84
C GLY A 57 -0.81 4.67 -16.77
N LEU A 58 -1.78 5.52 -17.10
CA LEU A 58 -2.36 6.47 -16.15
C LEU A 58 -3.11 5.77 -15.01
N ILE A 59 -3.93 4.76 -15.31
CA ILE A 59 -4.68 4.00 -14.30
C ILE A 59 -3.71 3.26 -13.36
N MET A 60 -2.64 2.67 -13.89
CA MET A 60 -1.61 2.01 -13.09
C MET A 60 -0.87 3.00 -12.18
N ALA A 61 -0.53 4.19 -12.69
CA ALA A 61 0.11 5.24 -11.90
C ALA A 61 -0.80 5.75 -10.77
N LEU A 62 -2.09 5.97 -11.06
CA LEU A 62 -3.09 6.35 -10.05
C LEU A 62 -3.25 5.26 -8.99
N SER A 63 -3.34 4.00 -9.42
CA SER A 63 -3.44 2.86 -8.51
C SER A 63 -2.23 2.77 -7.59
N LEU A 64 -1.02 2.94 -8.13
CA LEU A 64 0.21 2.98 -7.33
C LEU A 64 0.18 4.11 -6.31
N LEU A 65 -0.29 5.30 -6.68
CA LEU A 65 -0.43 6.42 -5.75
C LEU A 65 -1.34 6.05 -4.58
N VAL A 66 -2.52 5.49 -4.86
CA VAL A 66 -3.47 5.04 -3.83
C VAL A 66 -2.81 4.00 -2.91
N TYR A 67 -2.10 3.03 -3.48
CA TYR A 67 -1.38 2.01 -2.71
C TYR A 67 -0.32 2.62 -1.78
N LYS A 68 0.43 3.64 -2.24
CA LYS A 68 1.44 4.32 -1.42
C LYS A 68 0.84 5.16 -0.32
N VAL A 69 -0.30 5.80 -0.56
CA VAL A 69 -1.05 6.52 0.48
C VAL A 69 -1.55 5.54 1.53
N ALA A 70 -2.17 4.43 1.13
CA ALA A 70 -2.66 3.40 2.05
C ALA A 70 -1.51 2.78 2.88
N GLU A 71 -0.40 2.41 2.23
CA GLU A 71 0.79 1.88 2.89
C GLU A 71 1.36 2.87 3.92
N ARG A 72 1.41 4.16 3.58
CA ARG A 72 1.85 5.23 4.50
C ARG A 72 0.92 5.36 5.70
N GLN A 73 -0.39 5.41 5.47
CA GLN A 73 -1.38 5.56 6.55
C GLN A 73 -1.31 4.38 7.53
N ILE A 74 -1.30 3.14 7.02
CA ILE A 74 -1.24 1.96 7.89
C ILE A 74 0.05 1.94 8.71
N ARG A 75 1.21 2.22 8.08
CA ARG A 75 2.50 2.29 8.80
C ARG A 75 2.51 3.38 9.88
N GLN A 76 1.86 4.52 9.63
CA GLN A 76 1.71 5.56 10.64
C GLN A 76 0.84 5.09 11.81
N THR A 77 -0.29 4.43 11.54
CA THR A 77 -1.16 3.88 12.60
C THR A 77 -0.43 2.83 13.43
N ILE A 78 0.25 1.88 12.78
CA ILE A 78 1.04 0.83 13.44
C ILE A 78 2.07 1.45 14.40
N LYS A 79 2.85 2.42 13.91
CA LYS A 79 3.84 3.15 14.72
C LYS A 79 3.20 3.85 15.92
N ARG A 80 2.07 4.52 15.73
CA ARG A 80 1.35 5.22 16.80
C ARG A 80 0.84 4.25 17.89
N THR A 81 0.39 3.07 17.48
CA THR A 81 -0.11 2.03 18.41
C THR A 81 0.99 1.20 19.06
N GLY A 82 2.26 1.35 18.67
CA GLY A 82 3.36 0.55 19.21
C GLY A 82 3.27 -0.96 18.93
N SER A 83 2.39 -1.36 18.00
CA SER A 83 2.16 -2.76 17.64
C SER A 83 2.90 -3.11 16.34
N GLY A 84 2.82 -4.37 15.92
CA GLY A 84 3.28 -4.82 14.61
C GLY A 84 2.27 -5.72 13.91
N VAL A 85 2.54 -5.95 12.63
CA VAL A 85 1.83 -6.92 11.78
C VAL A 85 2.76 -8.09 11.53
N LYS A 86 2.27 -9.34 11.60
CA LYS A 86 3.08 -10.51 11.20
C LYS A 86 3.34 -10.45 9.70
N ASN A 87 4.60 -10.68 9.30
CA ASN A 87 4.99 -10.83 7.90
C ASN A 87 4.75 -12.27 7.41
N GLN A 88 5.09 -12.56 6.14
CA GLN A 88 4.99 -13.90 5.54
C GLN A 88 5.78 -14.99 6.28
N LEU A 89 6.80 -14.60 7.05
CA LEU A 89 7.63 -15.50 7.87
C LEU A 89 7.17 -15.53 9.34
N GLY A 90 6.00 -14.97 9.65
CA GLY A 90 5.44 -14.91 11.00
C GLY A 90 6.09 -13.89 11.95
N ARG A 91 7.08 -13.11 11.49
CA ARG A 91 7.77 -12.10 12.30
C ARG A 91 7.01 -10.78 12.33
N LEU A 92 6.95 -10.13 13.49
CA LEU A 92 6.35 -8.80 13.62
C LEU A 92 7.15 -7.76 12.84
N THR A 93 6.46 -6.96 12.04
CA THR A 93 7.02 -5.83 11.31
C THR A 93 6.18 -4.57 11.48
N ASP A 94 6.86 -3.43 11.62
CA ASP A 94 6.30 -2.08 11.64
C ASP A 94 6.17 -1.47 10.23
N LYS A 95 6.70 -2.16 9.21
CA LYS A 95 6.76 -1.70 7.82
C LYS A 95 6.10 -2.67 6.84
N PRO A 96 4.86 -3.16 7.10
CA PRO A 96 4.18 -4.03 6.14
C PRO A 96 3.98 -3.32 4.81
N THR A 97 3.94 -4.08 3.72
CA THR A 97 3.51 -3.57 2.42
C THR A 97 1.98 -3.69 2.32
N ILE A 98 1.32 -2.74 1.67
CA ILE A 98 -0.14 -2.82 1.49
C ILE A 98 -0.55 -4.08 0.70
N ARG A 99 0.32 -4.54 -0.21
CA ARG A 99 0.15 -5.82 -0.92
C ARG A 99 0.01 -6.99 0.05
N TRP A 100 0.91 -7.11 1.02
CA TRP A 100 0.86 -8.18 2.01
C TRP A 100 -0.43 -8.11 2.82
N ILE A 101 -0.80 -6.90 3.23
CA ILE A 101 -2.05 -6.68 3.96
C ILE A 101 -3.23 -7.17 3.11
N PHE A 102 -3.37 -6.74 1.85
CA PHE A 102 -4.45 -7.21 0.99
C PHE A 102 -4.46 -8.73 0.77
N GLN A 103 -3.30 -9.38 0.72
CA GLN A 103 -3.22 -10.85 0.70
C GLN A 103 -3.82 -11.49 1.97
N CYS A 104 -3.56 -10.91 3.15
CA CYS A 104 -4.17 -11.40 4.40
C CYS A 104 -5.71 -11.29 4.40
N PHE A 105 -6.27 -10.32 3.66
CA PHE A 105 -7.71 -10.11 3.50
C PHE A 105 -8.32 -10.86 2.29
N GLN A 106 -7.54 -11.66 1.57
CA GLN A 106 -8.09 -12.49 0.50
C GLN A 106 -9.07 -13.53 1.07
N SER A 107 -10.08 -13.85 0.26
CA SER A 107 -11.12 -14.83 0.57
C SER A 107 -12.00 -14.46 1.77
N ILE A 108 -12.19 -13.16 2.02
CA ILE A 108 -13.27 -12.67 2.88
C ILE A 108 -14.48 -12.43 1.98
N HIS A 109 -15.59 -13.08 2.30
CA HIS A 109 -16.83 -12.96 1.54
C HIS A 109 -17.97 -12.51 2.44
N ILE A 110 -18.83 -11.67 1.90
CA ILE A 110 -20.11 -11.36 2.53
C ILE A 110 -21.13 -12.32 1.94
N TYR A 111 -21.89 -12.99 2.80
CA TYR A 111 -23.03 -13.79 2.40
C TYR A 111 -24.27 -13.36 3.19
N ILE A 112 -25.44 -13.64 2.64
CA ILE A 112 -26.72 -13.29 3.26
C ILE A 112 -27.35 -14.61 3.68
N ASP A 113 -27.52 -14.80 4.98
CA ASP A 113 -28.30 -15.92 5.52
C ASP A 113 -29.55 -15.36 6.20
N ARG A 114 -30.73 -15.82 5.78
CA ARG A 114 -32.04 -15.40 6.30
C ARG A 114 -32.24 -13.88 6.37
N GLY A 115 -31.69 -13.14 5.41
CA GLY A 115 -31.77 -11.67 5.34
C GLY A 115 -30.73 -10.91 6.17
N ILE A 116 -29.89 -11.61 6.93
CA ILE A 116 -28.81 -11.02 7.73
C ILE A 116 -27.50 -11.13 6.96
N LYS A 117 -26.78 -10.01 6.80
CA LYS A 117 -25.43 -9.99 6.20
C LYS A 117 -24.43 -10.56 7.19
N GLN A 118 -23.70 -11.57 6.78
CA GLN A 118 -22.62 -12.19 7.55
C GLN A 118 -21.32 -12.18 6.76
N ILE A 119 -20.20 -12.15 7.49
CA ILE A 119 -18.86 -12.19 6.90
C ILE A 119 -18.26 -13.56 7.18
N SER A 120 -17.83 -14.24 6.12
CA SER A 120 -17.08 -15.48 6.25
C SER A 120 -15.58 -15.21 6.42
N ASN A 121 -14.90 -16.15 7.07
CA ASN A 121 -13.43 -16.19 7.13
C ASN A 121 -12.78 -15.01 7.88
N ILE A 122 -13.48 -14.35 8.81
CA ILE A 122 -12.84 -13.36 9.70
C ILE A 122 -12.21 -14.10 10.89
N ASN A 123 -10.92 -13.86 11.16
CA ASN A 123 -10.18 -14.48 12.26
C ASN A 123 -9.47 -13.38 13.08
N ASP A 124 -8.97 -13.72 14.26
CA ASP A 124 -8.34 -12.78 15.21
C ASP A 124 -7.20 -11.98 14.58
N GLU A 125 -6.39 -12.60 13.71
CA GLU A 125 -5.33 -11.89 13.00
C GLU A 125 -5.88 -10.83 12.03
N ARG A 126 -6.99 -11.14 11.35
CA ARG A 126 -7.65 -10.21 10.41
C ARG A 126 -8.32 -9.07 11.17
N LEU A 127 -8.93 -9.35 12.31
CA LEU A 127 -9.47 -8.35 13.23
C LEU A 127 -8.36 -7.45 13.78
N HIS A 128 -7.20 -8.03 14.14
CA HIS A 128 -6.03 -7.27 14.56
C HIS A 128 -5.53 -6.35 13.44
N PHE A 129 -5.48 -6.82 12.19
CA PHE A 129 -5.12 -5.97 11.06
C PHE A 129 -6.12 -4.85 10.81
N LEU A 130 -7.43 -5.11 10.97
CA LEU A 130 -8.49 -4.11 10.79
C LEU A 130 -8.35 -2.90 11.72
N LYS A 131 -7.81 -3.10 12.94
CA LYS A 131 -7.56 -1.99 13.88
C LYS A 131 -6.63 -0.92 13.32
N PHE A 132 -5.75 -1.26 12.38
CA PHE A 132 -4.84 -0.29 11.76
C PHE A 132 -5.46 0.50 10.61
N PHE A 133 -6.61 0.06 10.10
CA PHE A 133 -7.33 0.74 9.04
C PHE A 133 -8.16 1.92 9.58
N PRO A 134 -8.43 2.96 8.77
CA PRO A 134 -9.36 4.01 9.12
C PRO A 134 -10.76 3.45 9.47
N PRO A 135 -11.53 4.10 10.36
CA PRO A 135 -12.87 3.64 10.75
C PRO A 135 -13.82 3.43 9.56
N ALA A 136 -13.71 4.28 8.52
CA ALA A 136 -14.48 4.12 7.29
C ALA A 136 -14.21 2.78 6.57
N CYS A 137 -12.96 2.30 6.61
CA CYS A 137 -12.59 1.01 6.03
C CYS A 137 -13.09 -0.16 6.89
N GLN A 138 -13.10 -0.02 8.21
CA GLN A 138 -13.59 -1.07 9.12
C GLN A 138 -15.10 -1.33 8.93
N ARG A 139 -15.89 -0.31 8.59
CA ARG A 139 -17.32 -0.43 8.29
C ARG A 139 -17.63 -1.37 7.12
N TYR A 140 -16.74 -1.49 6.13
CA TYR A 140 -16.92 -2.47 5.04
C TYR A 140 -16.92 -3.92 5.54
N TYR A 141 -16.33 -4.16 6.71
CA TYR A 141 -16.29 -5.46 7.36
C TYR A 141 -17.30 -5.56 8.51
N LEU A 142 -18.39 -4.78 8.47
CA LEU A 142 -19.53 -4.83 9.40
C LEU A 142 -19.12 -4.75 10.90
N LEU A 143 -17.96 -4.17 11.19
CA LEU A 143 -17.41 -4.07 12.55
C LEU A 143 -17.89 -2.86 13.34
N ALA A 144 -18.61 -1.93 12.69
CA ALA A 144 -18.97 -0.63 13.25
C ALA A 144 -20.50 -0.41 13.34
N GLU A 145 -21.27 -1.51 13.39
CA GLU A 145 -22.71 -1.49 13.67
C GLU A 145 -23.05 -1.81 15.14
N ASN A 146 -22.08 -1.72 16.06
CA ASN A 146 -22.31 -1.80 17.51
C ASN A 146 -21.97 -0.48 18.21
#